data_AF-A0AAP5LQW8-F1
#
_entry.id   AF-A0AAP5LQW8-F1
#
_cell.length_a   1.000
_cell.length_b   1.000
_cell.length_c   1.000
_cell.angle_alpha   90.00
_cell.angle_beta   90.00
_cell.angle_gamma   90.00
#
_symmetry.space_group_name_H-M   'P 1'
#
loop_
_entity.id
_entity.type
_entity.pdbx_description
1 polymer ?
#
loop_
_entity_poly.entity_id
_entity_poly.type
_entity_poly.pdbx_seq_one_letter_code
_entity_poly.pdbx_strand_id
1 'polypeptide(L)'
;MIIAGILFLIGLLIGLSHGYPAIILASAAVTLVVFPAWIFRGEFGLFVVLVWIGYLFALQAGFMLGSYLGLPDEPEDLPEPDRPPRDEAKPRPPQDGQAGPEQDRGE
;
A
#
# COMPACT_ATOMS: atom_id res chain seq x y z
N MET A 1 -5.11 28.46 -8.59
CA MET A 1 -5.78 27.37 -7.84
C MET A 1 -5.84 26.07 -8.63
N ILE A 2 -6.12 26.11 -9.94
CA ILE A 2 -6.17 24.92 -10.82
C ILE A 2 -4.88 24.07 -10.78
N ILE A 3 -3.70 24.72 -10.83
CA ILE A 3 -2.41 24.02 -10.83
C ILE A 3 -2.23 23.12 -9.60
N ALA A 4 -2.57 23.60 -8.41
CA ALA A 4 -2.48 22.81 -7.18
C ALA A 4 -3.42 21.58 -7.23
N GLY A 5 -4.63 21.73 -7.77
CA GLY A 5 -5.55 20.62 -7.97
C GLY A 5 -5.01 19.57 -8.96
N ILE A 6 -4.36 19.99 -10.04
CA ILE A 6 -3.70 19.07 -10.99
C ILE A 6 -2.55 18.33 -10.30
N LEU A 7 -1.71 19.03 -9.54
CA LEU A 7 -0.63 18.41 -8.78
C LEU A 7 -1.14 17.39 -7.77
N PHE A 8 -2.24 17.69 -7.09
CA PHE A 8 -2.92 16.75 -6.22
C PHE A 8 -3.39 15.50 -6.97
N LEU A 9 -4.03 15.65 -8.13
CA LEU A 9 -4.48 14.52 -8.94
C LEU A 9 -3.31 13.64 -9.42
N ILE A 10 -2.20 14.26 -9.84
CA ILE A 10 -0.98 13.57 -10.23
C ILE A 10 -0.41 12.79 -9.05
N GLY A 11 -0.33 13.42 -7.87
CA GLY A 11 0.08 12.76 -6.63
C GLY A 11 -0.79 11.55 -6.33
N LEU A 12 -2.11 11.71 -6.40
CA LEU A 12 -3.09 10.63 -6.17
C LEU A 12 -2.87 9.45 -7.11
N LEU A 13 -2.68 9.71 -8.41
CA LEU A 13 -2.43 8.66 -9.40
C LEU A 13 -1.11 7.92 -9.14
N ILE A 14 -0.06 8.65 -8.73
CA ILE A 14 1.24 8.07 -8.35
C ILE A 14 1.10 7.19 -7.10
N GLY A 15 0.38 7.68 -6.08
CA GLY A 15 0.14 6.95 -4.84
C GLY A 15 -0.58 5.63 -5.09
N LEU A 16 -1.59 5.66 -5.97
CA LEU A 16 -2.34 4.46 -6.35
C LEU A 16 -1.46 3.42 -7.08
N SER A 17 -0.48 3.89 -7.85
CA SER A 17 0.45 3.05 -8.62
C SER A 17 1.59 2.45 -7.79
N HIS A 18 1.61 2.63 -6.46
CA HIS A 18 2.66 2.15 -5.53
C HIS A 18 4.10 2.58 -5.87
N GLY A 19 4.26 3.63 -6.66
CA GLY A 19 5.55 4.11 -7.10
C GLY A 19 6.22 5.04 -6.08
N TYR A 20 6.78 4.50 -4.99
CA TYR A 20 7.62 5.29 -4.07
C TYR A 20 8.76 6.09 -4.76
N PRO A 21 9.45 5.60 -5.81
CA PRO A 21 10.42 6.43 -6.53
C PRO A 21 9.76 7.50 -7.42
N ALA A 22 8.49 7.32 -7.80
CA ALA A 22 7.80 8.26 -8.69
C ALA A 22 7.41 9.56 -7.98
N ILE A 23 7.20 9.57 -6.67
CA ILE A 23 6.94 10.82 -5.93
C ILE A 23 8.17 11.73 -5.90
N ILE A 24 9.37 11.15 -5.75
CA ILE A 24 10.62 11.91 -5.78
C ILE A 24 10.85 12.52 -7.16
N LEU A 25 10.60 11.73 -8.22
CA LEU A 25 10.73 12.21 -9.60
C LEU A 25 9.71 13.30 -9.92
N ALA A 26 8.47 13.17 -9.45
CA ALA A 26 7.43 14.18 -9.64
C ALA A 26 7.76 15.48 -8.88
N SER A 27 8.23 15.41 -7.63
CA SER A 27 8.67 16.59 -6.88
C SER A 27 9.87 17.27 -7.54
N ALA A 28 10.82 16.50 -8.09
CA ALA A 28 11.95 17.04 -8.84
C ALA A 28 11.48 17.73 -10.13
N ALA A 29 10.56 17.12 -10.88
CA ALA A 29 9.99 17.70 -12.09
C ALA A 29 9.23 19.00 -11.82
N VAL A 30 8.40 19.04 -10.78
CA VAL A 30 7.69 20.28 -10.36
C VAL A 30 8.69 21.38 -10.03
N THR A 31 9.75 21.05 -9.28
CA THR A 31 10.78 22.04 -8.95
C THR A 31 11.50 22.52 -10.21
N LEU A 32 11.93 21.62 -11.09
CA LEU A 32 12.62 21.97 -12.33
C LEU A 32 11.78 22.77 -13.34
N VAL A 33 10.46 22.64 -13.33
CA VAL A 33 9.60 23.43 -14.22
C VAL A 33 9.27 24.78 -13.61
N VAL A 34 8.95 24.80 -12.32
CA VAL A 34 8.43 26.00 -11.65
C VAL A 34 9.55 26.99 -11.31
N PHE A 35 10.72 26.53 -10.90
CA PHE A 35 11.83 27.41 -10.50
C PHE A 35 12.38 28.23 -11.68
N PRO A 36 12.70 27.65 -12.86
CA PRO A 36 13.16 28.43 -14.00
C PRO A 36 12.09 29.37 -14.53
N ALA A 37 10.82 28.94 -14.55
CA ALA A 37 9.71 29.78 -14.99
C ALA A 37 9.61 31.07 -14.17
N TRP A 38 9.93 31.04 -12.88
CA TRP A 38 9.96 32.22 -12.02
C TRP A 38 11.25 33.04 -12.14
N ILE A 39 12.41 32.40 -12.35
CA ILE A 39 13.66 33.10 -12.65
C ILE A 39 13.50 33.96 -13.90
N PHE A 40 12.93 33.41 -14.98
CA PHE A 40 12.70 34.16 -16.22
C PHE A 40 11.67 35.28 -16.08
N ARG A 41 10.74 35.18 -15.11
CA ARG A 41 9.76 36.22 -14.82
C ARG A 41 10.29 37.35 -13.93
N GLY A 42 11.40 37.13 -13.23
CA GLY A 42 11.97 38.10 -12.28
C GLY A 42 11.14 38.28 -10.99
N GLU A 43 10.11 37.46 -10.78
CA GLU A 43 9.18 37.57 -9.64
C GLU A 43 9.64 36.73 -8.44
N PHE A 44 10.91 36.86 -8.05
CA PHE A 44 11.44 36.09 -6.91
C PHE A 44 11.10 36.79 -5.58
N GLY A 45 9.95 36.43 -5.01
CA GLY A 45 9.48 36.97 -3.73
C GLY A 45 9.04 35.88 -2.74
N LEU A 46 8.88 36.26 -1.47
CA LEU A 46 8.37 35.36 -0.41
C LEU A 46 7.04 34.70 -0.79
N PHE A 47 6.16 35.43 -1.46
CA PHE A 47 4.89 34.91 -1.97
C PHE A 47 5.09 33.70 -2.88
N VAL A 48 6.08 33.76 -3.77
CA VAL A 48 6.40 32.69 -4.72
C VAL A 48 6.94 31.45 -4.00
N VAL A 49 7.72 31.65 -2.94
CA VAL A 49 8.15 30.54 -2.06
C VAL A 49 6.96 29.89 -1.36
N LEU A 50 5.99 30.67 -0.84
CA LEU A 50 4.77 30.10 -0.26
C LEU A 50 3.94 29.32 -1.28
N VAL A 51 3.83 29.83 -2.51
CA VAL A 51 3.13 29.12 -3.60
C VAL A 51 3.85 27.81 -3.95
N TRP A 52 5.17 27.81 -3.99
CA TRP A 52 5.97 26.60 -4.21
C TRP A 52 5.72 25.54 -3.15
N ILE A 53 5.74 25.95 -1.87
CA ILE A 53 5.42 25.07 -0.75
C ILE A 53 4.01 24.50 -0.91
N GLY A 54 3.04 25.35 -1.28
CA GLY A 54 1.66 24.90 -1.54
C GLY A 54 1.56 23.87 -2.67
N TYR A 55 2.36 24.01 -3.72
CA TYR A 55 2.43 23.05 -4.83
C TYR A 55 3.01 21.71 -4.38
N LEU A 56 4.07 21.72 -3.58
CA LEU A 56 4.64 20.51 -2.99
C LEU A 56 3.65 19.83 -2.04
N PHE A 57 2.95 20.62 -1.22
CA PHE A 57 1.95 20.10 -0.27
C PHE A 57 0.77 19.45 -0.99
N ALA A 58 0.29 20.05 -2.08
CA ALA A 58 -0.78 19.48 -2.88
C ALA A 58 -0.37 18.13 -3.51
N LEU A 59 0.83 18.06 -4.07
CA LEU A 59 1.37 16.82 -4.65
C LEU A 59 1.54 15.72 -3.58
N GLN A 60 2.10 16.06 -2.42
CA GLN A 60 2.32 15.15 -1.29
C GLN A 60 0.98 14.65 -0.70
N ALA A 61 0.01 15.54 -0.51
CA ALA A 61 -1.31 15.19 -0.01
C ALA A 61 -2.04 14.24 -0.97
N GLY A 62 -1.95 14.50 -2.28
CA GLY A 62 -2.47 13.61 -3.31
C GLY A 62 -1.85 12.22 -3.21
N PHE A 63 -0.52 12.15 -3.14
CA PHE A 63 0.21 10.88 -3.00
C PHE A 63 -0.18 10.09 -1.76
N MET A 64 -0.25 10.74 -0.59
CA MET A 64 -0.68 10.07 0.64
C MET A 64 -2.08 9.49 0.49
N LEU A 65 -3.02 10.26 -0.05
CA LEU A 65 -4.38 9.78 -0.26
C LEU A 65 -4.44 8.63 -1.29
N GLY A 66 -3.72 8.75 -2.40
CA GLY A 66 -3.65 7.72 -3.42
C GLY A 66 -3.04 6.43 -2.91
N SER A 67 -1.99 6.52 -2.10
CA SER A 67 -1.35 5.36 -1.46
C SER A 67 -2.26 4.71 -0.42
N TYR A 68 -2.99 5.51 0.36
CA TYR A 68 -3.98 5.03 1.32
C TYR A 68 -5.11 4.23 0.63
N LEU A 69 -5.64 4.76 -0.48
CA LEU A 69 -6.67 4.08 -1.27
C LEU A 69 -6.14 2.90 -2.09
N GLY A 70 -4.83 2.87 -2.36
CA GLY A 70 -4.19 1.82 -3.14
C GLY A 70 -3.91 0.56 -2.33
N LEU A 71 -3.84 0.65 -1.00
CA LEU A 71 -3.67 -0.53 -0.17
C LEU A 71 -4.77 -1.54 -0.52
N PRO A 72 -4.40 -2.78 -0.90
CA PRO A 72 -5.40 -3.82 -1.02
C PRO A 72 -6.11 -3.92 0.33
N ASP A 73 -7.44 -4.01 0.30
CA ASP A 73 -8.20 -4.61 1.40
C ASP A 73 -7.76 -6.08 1.48
N GLU A 74 -6.52 -6.35 1.89
CA GLU A 74 -6.18 -7.64 2.42
C GLU A 74 -7.04 -7.74 3.68
N PRO A 75 -8.00 -8.68 3.74
CA PRO A 75 -8.46 -9.11 5.03
C PRO A 75 -7.19 -9.60 5.70
N GLU A 76 -6.71 -8.80 6.63
CA GLU A 76 -5.70 -9.14 7.59
C GLU A 76 -6.18 -10.48 8.17
N ASP A 77 -5.68 -11.59 7.60
CA ASP A 77 -5.67 -12.91 8.20
C ASP A 77 -4.61 -12.83 9.31
N LEU A 78 -4.76 -11.80 10.16
CA LEU A 78 -4.04 -11.65 11.40
C LEU A 78 -4.38 -12.92 12.15
N PRO A 79 -3.38 -13.74 12.52
CA PRO A 79 -3.63 -14.83 13.41
C PRO A 79 -4.28 -14.24 14.67
N GLU A 80 -5.56 -14.56 14.87
CA GLU A 80 -6.27 -14.26 16.11
C GLU A 80 -5.33 -14.67 17.26
N PRO A 81 -4.97 -13.74 18.18
CA PRO A 81 -3.91 -13.98 19.17
C PRO A 81 -4.10 -15.21 20.05
N ASP A 82 -5.30 -15.81 20.05
CA ASP A 82 -5.70 -16.95 20.88
C ASP A 82 -6.14 -18.20 20.08
N ARG A 83 -5.93 -18.26 18.76
CA ARG A 83 -6.12 -19.54 18.05
C ARG A 83 -4.85 -20.39 18.15
N PRO A 84 -4.91 -21.59 18.77
CA PRO A 84 -3.78 -22.50 18.71
C PRO A 84 -3.50 -22.84 17.24
N PRO A 85 -2.23 -23.12 16.89
CA PRO A 85 -1.85 -23.48 15.53
C PRO A 85 -2.82 -24.54 15.00
N ARG A 86 -3.37 -24.32 13.80
CA ARG A 86 -4.02 -25.42 13.08
C ARG A 86 -2.94 -26.46 12.86
N ASP A 87 -2.90 -27.46 13.75
CA ASP A 87 -2.09 -28.65 13.59
C ASP A 87 -2.30 -29.13 12.17
N GLU A 88 -1.20 -29.08 11.43
CA GLU A 88 -1.07 -29.60 10.09
C GLU A 88 -1.79 -30.95 10.03
N ALA A 89 -2.64 -31.07 9.02
CA ALA A 89 -3.46 -32.23 8.74
C ALA A 89 -2.67 -33.54 8.97
N LYS A 90 -2.81 -34.13 10.15
CA LYS A 90 -2.53 -35.54 10.33
C LYS A 90 -3.81 -36.26 9.93
N PRO A 91 -3.83 -37.01 8.82
CA PRO A 91 -4.97 -37.86 8.52
C PRO A 91 -5.08 -38.84 9.69
N ARG A 92 -6.14 -38.73 10.49
CA ARG A 92 -6.47 -39.81 11.42
C ARG A 92 -6.76 -41.03 10.56
N PRO A 93 -6.09 -42.18 10.77
CA PRO A 93 -6.44 -43.38 10.05
C PRO A 93 -7.91 -43.73 10.37
N PRO A 94 -8.66 -44.30 9.41
CA PRO A 94 -10.02 -44.78 9.66
C PRO A 94 -9.97 -45.78 10.81
N GLN A 95 -10.76 -45.55 11.85
CA GLN A 95 -10.97 -46.52 12.91
C GLN A 95 -11.99 -47.54 12.40
N ASP A 96 -11.58 -48.32 11.40
CA ASP A 96 -12.33 -49.43 10.86
C ASP A 96 -12.07 -50.67 11.71
N GLY A 97 -13.17 -51.30 12.13
CA GLY A 97 -13.17 -52.45 12.99
C GLY A 97 -12.38 -53.62 12.41
N GLN A 98 -11.49 -54.18 13.22
CA GLN A 98 -11.01 -55.54 13.05
C GLN A 98 -11.78 -56.45 14.00
N ALA A 99 -12.84 -57.05 13.45
CA ALA A 99 -13.24 -58.40 13.80
C ALA A 99 -11.99 -59.31 13.75
N GLY A 100 -11.85 -60.20 14.74
CA GLY A 100 -10.66 -61.05 14.90
C GLY A 100 -10.53 -62.17 13.88
N PRO A 101 -9.62 -63.12 14.12
CA PRO A 101 -9.72 -64.46 13.57
C PRO A 101 -9.92 -65.51 14.68
N GLU A 102 -10.92 -66.36 14.42
CA GLU A 102 -10.96 -67.83 14.57
C GLU A 102 -10.22 -68.48 15.77
N GLN A 103 -10.93 -69.06 16.74
CA GLN A 103 -11.45 -70.44 16.78
C GLN A 103 -10.40 -71.54 17.09
N ASP A 104 -10.65 -72.22 18.22
CA ASP A 104 -10.58 -73.68 18.45
C ASP A 104 -9.47 -74.31 19.35
N ARG A 105 -9.91 -75.36 20.09
CA ARG A 105 -9.31 -76.21 21.15
C ARG A 105 -9.26 -75.63 22.57
N GLY A 106 -9.88 -76.20 23.59
CA GLY A 106 -10.29 -77.59 23.84
C GLY A 106 -9.64 -78.05 25.15
N GLU A 107 -10.46 -78.62 26.05
CA GLU A 107 -10.21 -79.15 27.41
C GLU A 107 -10.59 -78.23 28.58
#